data_AF-K4LCJ7-F1
#
_entry.id   AF-K4LCJ7-F1
#
_cell.length_a   1.000
_cell.length_b   1.000
_cell.length_c   1.000
_cell.angle_alpha   90.00
_cell.angle_beta   90.00
_cell.angle_gamma   90.00
#
_symmetry.space_group_name_H-M   'P 1'
#
loop_
_entity.id
_entity.type
_entity.pdbx_description
1 polymer ?
#
loop_
_entity_poly.entity_id
_entity_poly.type
_entity_poly.pdbx_seq_one_letter_code
_entity_poly.pdbx_strand_id
1 'polypeptide(L)' 'MENLLKTLEEGRAELQKRFPEIMKGFQGIARGVHREGALSLKFKELIGIAVSVAIRCQP' A
#
# COMPACT_ATOMS: atom_id res chain seq x y z
N MET A 1 1.66 -18.06 7.14
CA MET A 1 1.94 -16.80 6.42
C MET A 1 1.02 -16.67 5.21
N GLU A 2 0.91 -17.69 4.37
CA GLU A 2 0.03 -17.69 3.18
C GLU A 2 -1.44 -17.35 3.48
N ASN A 3 -1.99 -17.81 4.60
CA ASN A 3 -3.37 -17.50 4.99
C ASN A 3 -3.61 -16.02 5.32
N LEU A 4 -2.61 -15.31 5.85
CA LEU A 4 -2.78 -13.92 6.29
C LEU A 4 -2.80 -12.95 5.10
N LEU A 5 -1.95 -13.20 4.11
CA LEU A 5 -1.96 -12.49 2.82
C LEU A 5 -3.31 -12.63 2.11
N LYS A 6 -3.88 -13.85 2.08
CA LYS A 6 -5.22 -14.08 1.51
C LYS A 6 -6.29 -13.26 2.23
N THR A 7 -6.29 -13.24 3.56
CA THR A 7 -7.25 -12.43 4.33
C THR A 7 -7.11 -10.93 4.05
N LEU A 8 -5.89 -10.41 3.90
CA LEU A 8 -5.68 -9.01 3.51
C LEU A 8 -6.23 -8.70 2.11
N GLU A 9 -6.03 -9.59 1.14
CA GLU A 9 -6.55 -9.45 -0.21
C GLU A 9 -8.09 -9.43 -0.24
N GLU A 10 -8.71 -10.33 0.50
CA GLU A 10 -10.17 -10.40 0.67
C GLU A 10 -10.71 -9.12 1.32
N GLY A 11 -10.08 -8.66 2.41
CA GLY A 11 -10.45 -7.42 3.09
C GLY A 11 -10.32 -6.19 2.18
N ARG A 12 -9.25 -6.12 1.38
CA ARG A 12 -9.06 -5.05 0.39
C ARG A 12 -10.15 -5.08 -0.69
N ALA A 13 -10.51 -6.27 -1.18
CA ALA A 13 -11.57 -6.43 -2.16
C ALA A 13 -12.93 -5.99 -1.60
N GLU A 14 -13.21 -6.30 -0.35
CA GLU A 14 -14.45 -5.89 0.32
C GLU A 14 -14.50 -4.37 0.55
N LEU A 15 -13.39 -3.75 0.98
CA LEU A 15 -13.30 -2.29 1.09
C LEU A 15 -13.50 -1.59 -0.26
N GLN A 16 -13.00 -2.16 -1.35
CA GLN A 16 -13.19 -1.62 -2.70
C GLN A 16 -14.66 -1.64 -3.13
N LYS A 17 -15.42 -2.68 -2.75
CA LYS A 17 -16.86 -2.78 -3.04
C LYS A 17 -17.69 -1.82 -2.20
N ARG A 18 -17.38 -1.73 -0.89
CA ARG A 18 -18.19 -0.95 0.06
C ARG A 18 -17.86 0.55 0.05
N PHE A 19 -16.61 0.91 -0.23
CA PHE A 19 -16.12 2.29 -0.14
C PHE A 19 -15.28 2.69 -1.38
N PRO A 20 -15.86 2.67 -2.59
CA PRO A 20 -15.11 2.86 -3.83
C PRO A 20 -14.40 4.23 -3.92
N GLU A 21 -15.06 5.32 -3.50
CA GLU A 21 -14.47 6.66 -3.55
C GLU A 21 -13.31 6.83 -2.55
N ILE A 22 -13.42 6.25 -1.34
CA ILE A 22 -12.32 6.26 -0.36
C ILE A 22 -11.12 5.49 -0.91
N MET A 23 -11.36 4.30 -1.47
CA MET A 23 -10.29 3.48 -2.05
C MET A 23 -9.65 4.15 -3.27
N LYS A 24 -10.43 4.87 -4.10
CA LYS A 24 -9.90 5.67 -5.21
C LYS A 24 -8.99 6.79 -4.71
N GLY A 25 -9.38 7.50 -3.64
CA GLY A 25 -8.56 8.51 -2.98
C GLY A 25 -7.26 7.92 -2.41
N PHE A 26 -7.35 6.81 -1.67
CA PHE A 26 -6.21 6.11 -1.11
C PHE A 26 -5.20 5.66 -2.19
N GLN A 27 -5.69 5.05 -3.27
CA GLN A 27 -4.84 4.69 -4.41
C GLN A 27 -4.27 5.91 -5.13
N GLY A 28 -4.99 7.04 -5.13
CA GLY A 28 -4.50 8.33 -5.62
C GLY A 28 -3.27 8.80 -4.86
N ILE A 29 -3.32 8.75 -3.53
CA ILE A 29 -2.17 9.05 -2.65
C ILE A 29 -1.02 8.09 -2.94
N ALA A 30 -1.28 6.78 -2.96
CA ALA A 30 -0.27 5.76 -3.22
C ALA A 30 0.45 5.99 -4.56
N ARG A 31 -0.29 6.29 -5.62
CA ARG A 31 0.30 6.65 -6.93
C ARG A 31 1.10 7.94 -6.85
N GLY A 32 0.59 8.97 -6.17
CA GLY A 32 1.28 10.25 -6.02
C GLY A 32 2.63 10.12 -5.32
N VAL A 33 2.69 9.36 -4.22
CA VAL A 33 3.92 9.11 -3.46
C VAL A 33 4.98 8.42 -4.33
N HIS A 34 4.59 7.42 -5.13
CA HIS A 34 5.51 6.65 -5.97
C HIS A 34 5.90 7.31 -7.30
N ARG A 35 5.33 8.45 -7.69
CA ARG A 35 5.77 9.18 -8.90
C ARG A 35 7.25 9.55 -8.80
N GLU A 36 8.01 9.36 -9.86
CA GLU A 36 9.41 9.76 -9.87
C GLU A 36 9.58 11.29 -9.78
N GLY A 37 10.71 11.73 -9.24
CA GLY A 37 11.05 13.14 -9.04
C GLY A 37 12.49 13.27 -8.55
N ALA A 38 12.72 14.01 -7.45
CA ALA A 38 14.04 14.08 -6.82
C ALA A 38 14.59 12.71 -6.38
N LEU A 39 13.73 11.72 -6.19
CA LEU A 39 14.07 10.32 -5.89
C LEU A 39 13.44 9.41 -6.95
N SER A 40 14.18 8.38 -7.35
CA SER A 40 13.68 7.31 -8.24
C SER A 40 12.63 6.44 -7.54
N LEU A 41 11.82 5.73 -8.33
CA LEU A 41 10.83 4.79 -7.79
C LEU A 41 11.46 3.78 -6.83
N LYS A 42 12.58 3.16 -7.25
CA LYS A 42 13.33 2.17 -6.45
C LYS A 42 13.71 2.72 -5.08
N PHE A 43 14.16 3.98 -5.02
CA PHE A 43 14.57 4.57 -3.74
C PHE A 43 13.37 4.79 -2.81
N LYS A 44 12.21 5.18 -3.36
CA LYS A 44 10.97 5.33 -2.61
C LYS A 44 10.43 3.99 -2.10
N GLU A 45 10.53 2.92 -2.89
CA GLU A 45 10.15 1.57 -2.45
C GLU A 45 11.03 1.07 -1.30
N LEU A 46 12.33 1.33 -1.35
CA LEU A 46 13.26 1.01 -0.26
C LEU A 46 12.91 1.76 1.03
N ILE A 47 12.54 3.05 0.94
CA ILE A 47 12.02 3.81 2.09
C ILE A 47 10.73 3.15 2.62
N GLY A 48 9.82 2.72 1.73
CA GLY A 48 8.59 2.02 2.10
C GLY A 48 8.86 0.74 2.90
N ILE A 49 9.85 -0.05 2.50
CA ILE A 49 10.28 -1.26 3.23
C ILE A 49 10.89 -0.87 4.59
N ALA A 50 11.74 0.16 4.65
CA ALA A 50 12.31 0.62 5.91
C ALA A 50 11.22 1.07 6.91
N VAL A 51 10.21 1.80 6.42
CA VAL A 51 9.06 2.23 7.23
C VAL A 51 8.23 1.04 7.70
N SER A 52 7.94 0.06 6.83
CA SER A 52 7.14 -1.11 7.21
C SER A 52 7.81 -1.93 8.32
N VAL A 53 9.14 -2.06 8.28
CA VAL A 53 9.93 -2.68 9.35
C VAL A 53 9.90 -1.82 10.63
N ALA A 54 10.11 -0.51 10.51
CA ALA A 54 10.14 0.41 11.65
C ALA A 54 8.83 0.44 12.45
N ILE A 55 7.69 0.39 11.76
CA ILE A 55 6.35 0.36 12.39
C ILE A 55 5.86 -1.05 12.70
N ARG A 56 6.67 -2.09 12.39
CA ARG A 56 6.33 -3.51 12.56
C ARG A 56 5.04 -3.91 11.83
N CYS A 57 4.84 -3.36 10.63
CA CYS A 57 3.72 -3.75 9.77
C CYS A 57 3.97 -5.16 9.24
N GLN A 58 3.20 -6.12 9.74
CA GLN A 58 3.26 -7.51 9.30
C GLN A 58 2.18 -7.76 8.23
N PRO A 59 2.50 -8.55 7.19
CA PRO A 59 1.53 -9.01 6.21
C PRO A 59 0.60 -10.06 6.78
#